data_AF-A0AAQ0Q974-F1
#
_entry.id   AF-A0AAQ0Q974-F1
#
_cell.length_a   1.000
_cell.length_b   1.000
_cell.length_c   1.000
_cell.angle_alpha   90.00
_cell.angle_beta   90.00
_cell.angle_gamma   90.00
#
_symmetry.space_group_name_H-M   'P 1'
#
loop_
_entity.id
_entity.type
_entity.pdbx_description
1 polymer ?
#
loop_
_entity_poly.entity_id
_entity_poly.type
_entity_poly.pdbx_seq_one_letter_code
_entity_poly.pdbx_strand_id
1 'polypeptide(L)'
;MNDKILEMFFDIKRWTYAIDKGVGKHINKAHLYQLTKPETRAAMYAAIRDGKYEIAPPHTAQIPKDNGDFRTVYINEPVDRVFLSIANDLLFELMSEMIHPACQSYQKGIGCGKIVKEISWKICETKGDVIGWKSDFSKYFDSVPIRFIDEAFDKVEAKYGHSAIIDVLRKYYHSDWYFDADGNLQKSYQSLKQGCSVASWLANVVMFSLDERLSKLDGEYVRYSDDALFVGPDYMRAMEIMSEEVAMREMTLNPKKIEYLTHTRWFKFLGFSIMGASISLSSTRIKSFQKEIEARTIRAKNLSFNKAINQVNNYLYFGNGEYSWATQVLPVINVQKDVQILSVFVADCLRAVITGKTKVGGLGYVANNPDGCIQRGIGRNVKANRIKTDKTLPGYYTLGCMQNALRTSKEVYKTLVANLNRK
;
A
#
# COMPACT_ATOMS: atom_id res chain seq x y z
N MET A 1 14.28 25.06 -28.46
CA MET A 1 14.81 24.68 -27.14
C MET A 1 14.78 23.16 -27.09
N ASN A 2 15.81 22.50 -26.55
CA ASN A 2 15.88 21.05 -26.55
C ASN A 2 14.94 20.49 -25.47
N ASP A 3 14.05 19.55 -25.80
CA ASP A 3 13.08 18.97 -24.86
C ASP A 3 13.81 18.02 -23.89
N LYS A 4 14.28 18.58 -22.77
CA LYS A 4 15.08 17.87 -21.78
C LYS A 4 14.32 16.71 -21.14
N ILE A 5 13.01 16.85 -20.91
CA ILE A 5 12.20 15.81 -20.29
C ILE A 5 12.08 14.63 -21.25
N LEU A 6 11.86 14.87 -22.54
CA LEU A 6 11.82 13.82 -23.56
C LEU A 6 13.17 13.07 -23.67
N GLU A 7 14.30 13.78 -23.62
CA GLU A 7 15.62 13.14 -23.59
C GLU A 7 15.80 12.23 -22.38
N MET A 8 15.48 12.74 -21.18
CA MET A 8 15.58 11.96 -19.93
C MET A 8 14.60 10.79 -19.87
N PHE A 9 13.44 10.93 -20.51
CA PHE A 9 12.44 9.88 -20.63
C PHE A 9 12.97 8.69 -21.43
N PHE A 10 13.81 8.93 -22.44
CA PHE A 10 14.42 7.89 -23.28
C PHE A 10 15.80 7.39 -22.81
N ASP A 11 16.21 7.73 -21.59
CA ASP A 11 17.41 7.15 -20.98
C ASP A 11 17.32 5.60 -20.90
N ILE A 12 18.39 4.94 -21.33
CA ILE A 12 18.44 3.47 -21.46
C ILE A 12 18.25 2.75 -20.12
N LYS A 13 18.79 3.30 -19.02
CA LYS A 13 18.69 2.69 -17.70
C LYS A 13 17.25 2.77 -17.19
N ARG A 14 16.58 3.89 -17.45
CA ARG A 14 15.18 4.09 -17.07
C ARG A 14 14.24 3.13 -17.79
N TRP A 15 14.42 2.95 -19.09
CA TRP A 15 13.67 1.96 -19.87
C TRP A 15 13.93 0.53 -19.39
N THR A 16 15.20 0.17 -19.15
CA THR A 16 15.57 -1.16 -18.64
C THR A 16 14.87 -1.45 -17.32
N TYR A 17 14.90 -0.49 -16.40
CA TYR A 17 14.25 -0.59 -15.09
C TYR A 17 12.72 -0.70 -15.19
N ALA A 18 12.09 0.09 -16.07
CA ALA A 18 10.65 0.07 -16.27
C ALA A 18 10.16 -1.26 -16.87
N ILE A 19 10.92 -1.83 -17.80
CA ILE A 19 10.62 -3.13 -18.42
C ILE A 19 10.74 -4.27 -17.40
N ASP A 20 11.79 -4.27 -16.58
CA ASP A 20 11.98 -5.27 -15.51
C ASP A 20 10.83 -5.23 -14.48
N LYS A 21 10.47 -4.02 -14.02
CA LYS A 21 9.27 -3.81 -13.19
C LYS A 21 8.00 -4.29 -13.88
N GLY A 22 7.89 -4.15 -15.20
CA GLY A 22 6.75 -4.60 -16.00
C GLY A 22 6.48 -6.10 -15.86
N VAL A 23 7.54 -6.91 -15.73
CA VAL A 23 7.43 -8.36 -15.50
C VAL A 23 6.72 -8.65 -14.18
N GLY A 24 7.10 -7.94 -13.11
CA GLY A 24 6.47 -8.04 -11.79
C GLY A 24 5.04 -7.50 -11.74
N LYS A 25 4.65 -6.64 -12.68
CA LYS A 25 3.29 -6.07 -12.82
C LYS A 25 2.37 -6.90 -13.72
N HIS A 26 2.76 -8.13 -14.05
CA HIS A 26 2.04 -9.05 -14.93
C HIS A 26 1.72 -8.46 -16.32
N ILE A 27 2.59 -7.58 -16.83
CA ILE A 27 2.49 -7.13 -18.22
C ILE A 27 2.92 -8.29 -19.12
N ASN A 28 2.21 -8.49 -20.24
CA ASN A 28 2.51 -9.57 -21.19
C ASN A 28 3.98 -9.48 -21.65
N LYS A 29 4.72 -10.57 -21.49
CA LYS A 29 6.15 -10.66 -21.84
C LYS A 29 6.43 -10.36 -23.31
N ALA A 30 5.52 -10.69 -24.23
CA ALA A 30 5.68 -10.39 -25.65
C ALA A 30 5.67 -8.88 -25.90
N HIS A 31 4.80 -8.13 -25.22
CA HIS A 31 4.77 -6.66 -25.31
C HIS A 31 6.02 -6.04 -24.70
N LEU A 32 6.43 -6.51 -23.52
CA LEU A 32 7.68 -6.05 -22.89
C LEU A 32 8.90 -6.31 -23.78
N TYR A 33 8.95 -7.47 -24.44
CA TYR A 33 10.00 -7.80 -25.40
C TYR A 33 10.03 -6.85 -26.60
N GLN A 34 8.89 -6.41 -27.13
CA GLN A 34 8.90 -5.41 -28.20
C GLN A 34 9.51 -4.07 -27.74
N LEU A 35 9.32 -3.70 -26.47
CA LEU A 35 9.87 -2.45 -25.91
C LEU A 35 11.38 -2.50 -25.63
N THR A 36 12.01 -3.69 -25.63
CA THR A 36 13.47 -3.78 -25.52
C THR A 36 14.15 -3.40 -26.85
N LYS A 37 13.45 -3.56 -27.98
CA LYS A 37 13.98 -3.31 -29.31
C LYS A 37 14.26 -1.81 -29.54
N PRO A 38 15.46 -1.43 -30.00
CA PRO A 38 15.79 -0.04 -30.31
C PRO A 38 14.83 0.60 -31.31
N GLU A 39 14.40 -0.14 -32.34
CA GLU A 39 13.55 0.37 -33.42
C GLU A 39 12.17 0.77 -32.90
N THR A 40 11.59 -0.05 -32.01
CA THR A 40 10.30 0.25 -31.36
C THR A 40 10.38 1.55 -30.56
N ARG A 41 11.46 1.74 -29.79
CA ARG A 41 11.64 2.94 -28.96
C ARG A 41 11.95 4.17 -29.80
N ALA A 42 12.73 4.02 -30.88
CA ALA A 42 12.98 5.11 -31.82
C ALA A 42 11.69 5.56 -32.53
N ALA A 43 10.83 4.62 -32.94
CA ALA A 43 9.54 4.93 -33.52
C ALA A 43 8.62 5.66 -32.52
N MET A 44 8.57 5.20 -31.27
CA MET A 44 7.83 5.86 -30.21
C MET A 44 8.37 7.28 -29.94
N TYR A 45 9.69 7.45 -29.86
CA TYR A 45 10.32 8.76 -29.68
C TYR A 45 9.89 9.74 -30.79
N ALA A 46 9.96 9.31 -32.06
CA ALA A 46 9.56 10.14 -33.19
C ALA A 46 8.06 10.49 -33.12
N ALA A 47 7.20 9.53 -32.78
CA ALA A 47 5.77 9.78 -32.64
C ALA A 47 5.45 10.77 -31.51
N ILE A 48 6.14 10.68 -30.36
CA ILE A 48 5.97 11.63 -29.26
C ILE A 48 6.44 13.02 -29.67
N ARG A 49 7.68 13.13 -30.19
CA ARG A 49 8.27 14.40 -30.63
C ARG A 49 7.42 15.11 -31.68
N ASP A 50 6.85 14.35 -32.61
CA ASP A 50 6.04 14.88 -33.71
C ASP A 50 4.56 15.09 -33.31
N GLY A 51 4.18 14.88 -32.04
CA GLY A 51 2.81 15.08 -31.54
C GLY A 51 1.79 14.04 -32.00
N LYS A 52 2.24 12.87 -32.45
CA LYS A 52 1.42 11.77 -33.00
C LYS A 52 1.18 10.62 -32.02
N TYR A 53 1.82 10.63 -30.86
CA TYR A 53 1.62 9.61 -29.83
C TYR A 53 0.41 9.96 -28.94
N GLU A 54 -0.45 8.98 -28.70
CA GLU A 54 -1.61 9.10 -27.81
C GLU A 54 -1.70 7.87 -26.91
N ILE A 55 -2.02 8.08 -25.64
CA ILE A 55 -2.30 6.99 -24.69
C ILE A 55 -3.72 6.50 -24.97
N ALA A 56 -3.88 5.18 -25.09
CA ALA A 56 -5.18 4.58 -25.36
C ALA A 56 -6.16 4.77 -24.18
N PRO A 57 -7.48 4.82 -24.45
CA PRO A 57 -8.50 4.79 -23.39
C PRO A 57 -8.28 3.60 -22.44
N PRO A 58 -8.24 3.81 -21.11
CA PRO A 58 -8.02 2.74 -20.17
C PRO A 58 -9.27 1.86 -20.02
N HIS A 59 -9.08 0.64 -19.53
CA HIS A 59 -10.16 -0.28 -19.15
C HIS A 59 -10.50 -0.15 -17.67
N THR A 60 -11.76 -0.29 -17.29
CA THR A 60 -12.15 -0.29 -15.88
C THR A 60 -12.06 -1.69 -15.26
N ALA A 61 -11.67 -1.74 -13.99
CA ALA A 61 -11.76 -2.93 -13.16
C ALA A 61 -12.27 -2.57 -11.75
N GLN A 62 -12.98 -3.49 -11.12
CA GLN A 62 -13.53 -3.31 -9.78
C GLN A 62 -12.67 -4.04 -8.75
N ILE A 63 -12.04 -3.30 -7.85
CA ILE A 63 -11.30 -3.85 -6.71
C ILE A 63 -12.22 -3.84 -5.48
N PRO A 64 -12.51 -4.99 -4.85
CA PRO A 64 -13.34 -5.04 -3.67
C PRO A 64 -12.66 -4.31 -2.49
N LYS A 65 -13.42 -3.50 -1.76
CA LYS A 65 -13.04 -2.89 -0.49
C LYS A 65 -13.42 -3.81 0.67
N ASP A 66 -12.83 -3.56 1.84
CA ASP A 66 -13.09 -4.31 3.07
C ASP A 66 -14.55 -4.24 3.55
N ASN A 67 -15.30 -3.21 3.14
CA ASN A 67 -16.68 -2.96 3.54
C ASN A 67 -17.72 -3.55 2.57
N GLY A 68 -17.29 -4.25 1.51
CA GLY A 68 -18.17 -4.81 0.48
C GLY A 68 -18.45 -3.88 -0.71
N ASP A 69 -18.06 -2.61 -0.62
CA ASP A 69 -18.08 -1.71 -1.78
C ASP A 69 -16.95 -2.06 -2.75
N PHE A 70 -16.99 -1.49 -3.96
CA PHE A 70 -15.91 -1.60 -4.92
C PHE A 70 -15.20 -0.25 -5.14
N ARG A 71 -13.96 -0.35 -5.61
CA ARG A 71 -13.13 0.75 -6.08
C ARG A 71 -12.88 0.53 -7.57
N THR A 72 -13.39 1.43 -8.40
CA THR A 72 -13.09 1.45 -9.83
C THR A 72 -11.62 1.86 -10.02
N VAL A 73 -10.87 1.07 -10.79
CA VAL A 73 -9.53 1.42 -11.24
C VAL A 73 -9.47 1.40 -12.76
N TYR A 74 -8.60 2.21 -13.33
CA TYR A 74 -8.32 2.37 -14.74
C TYR A 74 -7.00 1.65 -15.07
N ILE A 75 -7.08 0.71 -16.00
CA ILE A 75 -5.98 -0.16 -16.44
C ILE A 75 -5.66 0.21 -17.88
N ASN A 76 -4.50 0.83 -18.10
CA ASN A 76 -4.01 1.16 -19.43
C ASN A 76 -3.49 -0.06 -20.19
N GLU A 77 -3.34 0.11 -21.50
CA GLU A 77 -2.67 -0.87 -22.36
C GLU A 77 -1.24 -1.17 -21.87
N PRO A 78 -0.71 -2.38 -22.14
CA PRO A 78 0.63 -2.80 -21.73
C PRO A 78 1.76 -1.80 -22.01
N VAL A 79 1.78 -1.20 -23.21
CA VAL A 79 2.79 -0.21 -23.61
C VAL A 79 2.62 1.10 -22.82
N ASP A 80 1.38 1.57 -22.70
CA ASP A 80 1.04 2.78 -21.97
C ASP A 80 1.33 2.66 -20.47
N ARG A 81 1.17 1.47 -19.89
CA ARG A 81 1.56 1.22 -18.49
C ARG A 81 3.06 1.39 -18.28
N VAL A 82 3.89 1.04 -19.27
CA VAL A 82 5.35 1.28 -19.22
C VAL A 82 5.62 2.77 -19.39
N PHE A 83 5.01 3.43 -20.38
CA PHE A 83 5.13 4.87 -20.59
C PHE A 83 4.78 5.67 -19.32
N LEU A 84 3.60 5.44 -18.75
CA LEU A 84 3.11 6.12 -17.55
C LEU A 84 3.98 5.83 -16.32
N SER A 85 4.56 4.62 -16.23
CA SER A 85 5.48 4.29 -15.13
C SER A 85 6.80 5.05 -15.25
N ILE A 86 7.33 5.22 -16.47
CA ILE A 86 8.53 6.02 -16.72
C ILE A 86 8.25 7.50 -16.44
N ALA A 87 7.14 8.02 -16.96
CA ALA A 87 6.71 9.40 -16.73
C ALA A 87 6.55 9.70 -15.23
N ASN A 88 5.89 8.82 -14.49
CA ASN A 88 5.73 8.96 -13.05
C ASN A 88 7.09 9.01 -12.31
N ASP A 89 7.97 8.03 -12.58
CA ASP A 89 9.29 7.99 -11.93
C ASP A 89 10.11 9.24 -12.27
N LEU A 90 9.99 9.78 -13.48
CA LEU A 90 10.64 11.01 -13.92
C LEU A 90 10.06 12.26 -13.22
N LEU A 91 8.74 12.37 -13.08
CA LEU A 91 8.09 13.48 -12.38
C LEU A 91 8.48 13.53 -10.89
N PHE A 92 8.55 12.37 -10.22
CA PHE A 92 9.06 12.28 -8.84
C PHE A 92 10.53 12.72 -8.72
N GLU A 93 11.35 12.43 -9.73
CA GLU A 93 12.78 12.80 -9.76
C GLU A 93 12.98 14.28 -10.05
N LEU A 94 12.26 14.83 -11.03
CA LEU A 94 12.44 16.20 -11.52
C LEU A 94 11.80 17.26 -10.60
N MET A 95 10.70 16.90 -9.95
CA MET A 95 9.87 17.79 -9.13
C MET A 95 9.77 17.28 -7.69
N SER A 96 10.86 16.74 -7.13
CA SER A 96 10.86 16.22 -5.76
C SER A 96 10.45 17.29 -4.73
N GLU A 97 10.74 18.56 -4.99
CA GLU A 97 10.36 19.70 -4.16
C GLU A 97 8.85 19.97 -4.13
N MET A 98 8.10 19.46 -5.11
CA MET A 98 6.63 19.56 -5.12
C MET A 98 5.97 18.47 -4.27
N ILE A 99 6.76 17.62 -3.60
CA ILE A 99 6.28 16.61 -2.67
C ILE A 99 6.68 17.04 -1.26
N HIS A 100 5.69 17.33 -0.41
CA HIS A 100 5.98 17.74 0.96
C HIS A 100 6.57 16.57 1.75
N PRO A 101 7.58 16.77 2.63
CA PRO A 101 8.17 15.69 3.43
C PRO A 101 7.19 14.93 4.34
N ALA A 102 6.11 15.59 4.76
CA ALA A 102 5.02 14.96 5.53
C ALA A 102 4.12 14.04 4.67
N CYS A 103 4.17 14.16 3.34
CA CYS A 103 3.48 13.27 2.41
C CYS A 103 4.36 12.06 2.09
N GLN A 104 4.19 10.98 2.84
CA GLN A 104 5.10 9.84 2.83
C GLN A 104 4.71 8.73 1.83
N SER A 105 3.62 8.90 1.09
CA SER A 105 3.15 7.94 0.08
C SER A 105 4.01 7.93 -1.18
N TYR A 106 4.18 6.74 -1.77
CA TYR A 106 4.86 6.51 -3.05
C TYR A 106 6.34 6.93 -3.09
N GLN A 107 6.92 7.33 -1.94
CA GLN A 107 8.31 7.69 -1.84
C GLN A 107 9.21 6.47 -1.60
N LYS A 108 10.37 6.42 -2.27
CA LYS A 108 11.35 5.34 -2.08
C LYS A 108 12.01 5.45 -0.70
N GLY A 109 12.20 4.32 -0.03
CA GLY A 109 12.91 4.25 1.25
C GLY A 109 12.09 4.59 2.50
N ILE A 110 10.83 5.02 2.34
CA ILE A 110 9.93 5.26 3.47
C ILE A 110 9.01 4.04 3.66
N GLY A 111 9.19 3.33 4.78
CA GLY A 111 8.38 2.17 5.13
C GLY A 111 7.30 2.51 6.16
N CYS A 112 6.06 2.05 5.96
CA CYS A 112 4.94 2.27 6.88
C CYS A 112 5.25 1.95 8.34
N GLY A 113 6.10 0.95 8.59
CA GLY A 113 6.50 0.57 9.94
C GLY A 113 7.33 1.62 10.69
N LYS A 114 8.10 2.46 9.98
CA LYS A 114 8.84 3.58 10.58
C LYS A 114 7.85 4.66 11.01
N ILE A 115 6.98 5.08 10.09
CA ILE A 115 5.93 6.08 10.29
C ILE A 115 5.08 5.75 11.52
N VAL A 116 4.59 4.50 11.59
CA VAL A 116 3.73 4.04 12.69
C VAL A 116 4.43 4.09 14.06
N LYS A 117 5.75 3.87 14.10
CA LYS A 117 6.52 3.98 15.34
C LYS A 117 6.70 5.43 15.77
N GLU A 118 6.99 6.32 14.83
CA GLU A 118 7.12 7.77 15.09
C GLU A 118 5.81 8.35 15.63
N ILE A 119 4.68 7.98 15.02
CA ILE A 119 3.34 8.35 15.51
C ILE A 119 3.08 7.79 16.91
N SER A 120 3.39 6.52 17.15
CA SER A 120 3.22 5.89 18.46
C SER A 120 3.99 6.63 19.56
N TRP A 121 5.19 7.11 19.24
CA TRP A 121 5.98 7.93 20.17
C TRP A 121 5.34 9.29 20.41
N LYS A 122 4.91 10.01 19.35
CA LYS A 122 4.23 11.30 19.51
C LYS A 122 2.95 11.19 20.32
N ILE A 123 2.18 10.12 20.13
CA ILE A 123 0.98 9.84 20.92
C ILE A 123 1.29 9.76 22.42
N CYS A 124 2.42 9.14 22.80
CA CYS A 124 2.82 9.05 24.20
C CYS A 124 3.20 10.39 24.83
N GLU A 125 3.65 11.36 24.03
CA GLU A 125 4.03 12.70 24.49
C GLU A 125 2.84 13.67 24.51
N THR A 126 1.78 13.37 23.75
CA THR A 126 0.60 14.23 23.64
C THR A 126 -0.29 14.07 24.87
N LYS A 127 -0.86 15.19 25.34
CA LYS A 127 -1.73 15.25 26.52
C LYS A 127 -3.18 15.52 26.10
N GLY A 128 -4.11 15.15 26.97
CA GLY A 128 -5.55 15.39 26.80
C GLY A 128 -6.34 14.14 26.45
N ASP A 129 -7.67 14.23 26.53
CA ASP A 129 -8.56 13.09 26.24
C ASP A 129 -8.61 12.78 24.75
N VAL A 130 -8.61 13.83 23.92
CA VAL A 130 -8.46 13.78 22.47
C VAL A 130 -7.07 14.23 22.11
N ILE A 131 -6.32 13.39 21.40
CA ILE A 131 -4.91 13.61 21.09
C ILE A 131 -4.65 13.95 19.62
N GLY A 132 -5.70 13.91 18.79
CA GLY A 132 -5.54 14.01 17.35
C GLY A 132 -6.74 13.45 16.59
N TRP A 133 -6.55 13.33 15.28
CA TRP A 133 -7.52 12.72 14.39
C TRP A 133 -6.82 11.96 13.27
N LYS A 134 -7.53 10.96 12.75
CA LYS A 134 -7.27 10.37 11.45
C LYS A 134 -8.44 10.67 10.52
N SER A 135 -8.14 10.97 9.27
CA SER A 135 -9.15 11.19 8.25
C SER A 135 -8.68 10.62 6.92
N ASP A 136 -9.60 10.24 6.04
CA ASP A 136 -9.29 9.98 4.65
C ASP A 136 -10.04 10.97 3.74
N PHE A 137 -9.43 11.35 2.63
CA PHE A 137 -10.09 12.18 1.63
C PHE A 137 -11.09 11.34 0.85
N SER A 138 -12.37 11.73 0.89
CA SER A 138 -13.42 10.93 0.28
C SER A 138 -13.36 10.98 -1.23
N LYS A 139 -13.23 9.79 -1.84
CA LYS A 139 -13.14 9.62 -3.30
C LYS A 139 -12.07 10.54 -3.90
N TYR A 140 -10.94 10.69 -3.22
CA TYR A 140 -9.89 11.64 -3.59
C TYR A 140 -9.48 11.51 -5.07
N PHE A 141 -9.14 10.29 -5.48
CA PHE A 141 -8.75 10.00 -6.86
C PHE A 141 -9.84 10.25 -7.91
N ASP A 142 -11.11 10.34 -7.49
CA ASP A 142 -12.26 10.51 -8.37
C ASP A 142 -12.79 11.95 -8.38
N SER A 143 -12.20 12.87 -7.59
CA SER A 143 -12.78 14.19 -7.34
C SER A 143 -11.85 15.37 -7.56
N VAL A 144 -10.55 15.15 -7.86
CA VAL A 144 -9.63 16.24 -8.22
C VAL A 144 -10.07 16.88 -9.56
N PRO A 145 -10.36 18.20 -9.58
CA PRO A 145 -10.65 18.94 -10.81
C PRO A 145 -9.46 19.02 -11.77
N ILE A 146 -9.74 19.07 -13.08
CA ILE A 146 -8.72 19.04 -14.14
C ILE A 146 -7.73 20.21 -14.03
N ARG A 147 -8.21 21.39 -13.62
CA ARG A 147 -7.37 22.59 -13.44
C ARG A 147 -6.17 22.36 -12.50
N PHE A 148 -6.31 21.54 -11.46
CA PHE A 148 -5.20 21.24 -10.55
C PHE A 148 -4.18 20.26 -11.15
N ILE A 149 -4.63 19.41 -12.07
CA ILE A 149 -3.75 18.54 -12.85
C ILE A 149 -2.96 19.40 -13.84
N ASP A 150 -3.63 20.34 -14.51
CA ASP A 150 -2.98 21.30 -15.42
C ASP A 150 -1.97 22.18 -14.67
N GLU A 151 -2.33 22.77 -13.53
CA GLU A 151 -1.41 23.55 -12.68
C GLU A 151 -0.16 22.76 -12.28
N ALA A 152 -0.28 21.45 -12.02
CA ALA A 152 0.86 20.60 -11.70
C ALA A 152 1.80 20.42 -12.90
N PHE A 153 1.25 20.25 -14.10
CA PHE A 153 2.03 20.17 -15.34
C PHE A 153 2.64 21.53 -15.71
N ASP A 154 1.92 22.62 -15.52
CA ASP A 154 2.40 23.99 -15.76
C ASP A 154 3.64 24.30 -14.90
N LYS A 155 3.65 23.87 -13.64
CA LYS A 155 4.83 23.99 -12.76
C LYS A 155 6.05 23.22 -13.27
N VAL A 156 5.84 22.06 -13.90
CA VAL A 156 6.92 21.27 -14.51
C VAL A 156 7.50 22.03 -15.70
N GLU A 157 6.65 22.51 -16.60
CA GLU A 157 7.07 23.23 -17.81
C GLU A 157 7.64 24.62 -17.52
N ALA A 158 7.17 25.29 -16.47
CA ALA A 158 7.77 26.53 -15.99
C ALA A 158 9.23 26.37 -15.55
N LYS A 159 9.60 25.18 -15.04
CA LYS A 159 10.96 24.88 -14.56
C LYS A 159 11.86 24.30 -15.66
N TYR A 160 11.33 23.44 -16.52
CA TYR A 160 12.14 22.67 -17.48
C TYR A 160 11.91 23.05 -18.95
N GLY A 161 11.00 23.99 -19.22
CA GLY A 161 10.53 24.29 -20.57
C GLY A 161 9.46 23.33 -21.05
N HIS A 162 8.91 23.63 -22.23
CA HIS A 162 7.92 22.80 -22.92
C HIS A 162 8.43 21.36 -23.12
N SER A 163 7.52 20.38 -22.98
CA SER A 163 7.83 18.99 -23.29
C SER A 163 6.68 18.23 -23.97
N ALA A 164 7.02 17.50 -25.03
CA ALA A 164 6.12 16.59 -25.72
C ALA A 164 5.62 15.44 -24.81
N ILE A 165 6.38 15.08 -23.76
CA ILE A 165 5.91 14.11 -22.76
C ILE A 165 4.76 14.69 -21.94
N ILE A 166 4.86 15.97 -21.55
CA ILE A 166 3.80 16.65 -20.80
C ILE A 166 2.56 16.83 -21.68
N ASP A 167 2.72 17.14 -22.98
CA ASP A 167 1.61 17.19 -23.94
C ASP A 167 0.82 15.87 -24.00
N VAL A 168 1.54 14.74 -24.09
CA VAL A 168 0.91 13.40 -24.10
C VAL A 168 0.14 13.14 -22.80
N LEU A 169 0.72 13.50 -21.65
CA LEU A 169 0.05 13.34 -20.35
C LEU A 169 -1.18 14.24 -20.24
N ARG A 170 -1.07 15.51 -20.62
CA ARG A 170 -2.17 16.47 -20.60
C ARG A 170 -3.30 15.99 -21.48
N LYS A 171 -3.02 15.59 -22.72
CA LYS A 171 -4.00 14.99 -23.63
C LYS A 171 -4.68 13.75 -23.02
N TYR A 172 -3.92 12.89 -22.35
CA TYR A 172 -4.47 11.72 -21.68
C TYR A 172 -5.41 12.08 -20.52
N TYR A 173 -5.05 13.06 -19.68
CA TYR A 173 -5.89 13.48 -18.55
C TYR A 173 -7.14 14.25 -18.99
N HIS A 174 -7.09 14.98 -20.11
CA HIS A 174 -8.23 15.65 -20.74
C HIS A 174 -9.13 14.71 -21.58
N SER A 175 -8.70 13.48 -21.85
CA SER A 175 -9.55 12.46 -22.48
C SER A 175 -10.49 11.82 -21.46
N ASP A 176 -11.79 11.89 -21.73
CA ASP A 176 -12.86 11.28 -20.92
C ASP A 176 -13.20 9.84 -21.33
N TRP A 177 -12.52 9.31 -22.34
CA TRP A 177 -12.84 8.00 -22.90
C TRP A 177 -12.26 6.85 -22.07
N TYR A 178 -13.03 5.78 -21.87
CA TYR A 178 -12.59 4.53 -21.25
C TYR A 178 -13.43 3.34 -21.71
N PHE A 179 -12.91 2.12 -21.53
CA PHE A 179 -13.68 0.90 -21.74
C PHE A 179 -14.26 0.39 -20.42
N ASP A 180 -15.56 0.12 -20.39
CA ASP A 180 -16.21 -0.52 -19.24
C ASP A 180 -15.83 -2.00 -19.10
N ALA A 181 -16.37 -2.68 -18.08
CA ALA A 181 -16.07 -4.08 -17.80
C ALA A 181 -16.57 -5.04 -18.91
N ASP A 182 -17.52 -4.60 -19.75
CA ASP A 182 -18.06 -5.35 -20.88
C ASP A 182 -17.31 -5.01 -22.19
N GLY A 183 -16.32 -4.13 -22.13
CA GLY A 183 -15.51 -3.69 -23.28
C GLY A 183 -16.17 -2.60 -24.13
N ASN A 184 -17.24 -1.95 -23.64
CA ASN A 184 -17.86 -0.85 -24.38
C ASN A 184 -17.14 0.47 -24.09
N LEU A 185 -17.01 1.29 -25.13
CA LEU A 185 -16.42 2.62 -25.02
C LEU A 185 -17.41 3.59 -24.35
N GLN A 186 -16.98 4.19 -23.24
CA GLN A 186 -17.74 5.12 -22.41
C GLN A 186 -17.03 6.47 -22.31
N LYS A 187 -17.78 7.53 -22.01
CA LYS A 187 -17.27 8.90 -21.83
C LYS A 187 -17.66 9.47 -20.47
N SER A 188 -16.67 9.76 -19.63
CA SER A 188 -16.84 10.48 -18.35
C SER A 188 -15.50 11.05 -17.91
N TYR A 189 -15.50 12.18 -17.19
CA TYR A 189 -14.31 12.64 -16.51
C TYR A 189 -13.87 11.64 -15.43
N GLN A 190 -12.56 11.35 -15.37
CA GLN A 190 -11.98 10.27 -14.55
C GLN A 190 -11.01 10.78 -13.48
N SER A 191 -10.92 12.11 -13.32
CA SER A 191 -10.02 12.75 -12.35
C SER A 191 -8.58 12.23 -12.45
N LEU A 192 -7.98 11.76 -11.36
CA LEU A 192 -6.59 11.25 -11.35
C LEU A 192 -6.43 9.90 -12.08
N LYS A 193 -7.52 9.29 -12.56
CA LYS A 193 -7.52 7.97 -13.23
C LYS A 193 -6.86 6.90 -12.34
N GLN A 194 -7.49 6.59 -11.19
CA GLN A 194 -6.95 5.66 -10.19
C GLN A 194 -6.46 4.35 -10.82
N GLY A 195 -5.20 3.95 -10.61
CA GLY A 195 -4.59 2.78 -11.26
C GLY A 195 -3.58 3.15 -12.35
N CYS A 196 -3.68 4.36 -12.91
CA CYS A 196 -2.62 5.00 -13.68
C CYS A 196 -1.40 5.29 -12.77
N SER A 197 -0.18 5.10 -13.29
CA SER A 197 1.03 5.34 -12.49
C SER A 197 1.23 6.82 -12.15
N VAL A 198 0.98 7.75 -13.09
CA VAL A 198 1.13 9.21 -12.88
C VAL A 198 0.13 9.75 -11.84
N ALA A 199 -0.97 9.04 -11.61
CA ALA A 199 -1.93 9.36 -10.54
C ALA A 199 -1.25 9.44 -9.17
N SER A 200 -0.19 8.65 -8.93
CA SER A 200 0.56 8.66 -7.67
C SER A 200 1.30 9.99 -7.43
N TRP A 201 1.96 10.53 -8.45
CA TRP A 201 2.64 11.83 -8.34
C TRP A 201 1.63 12.96 -8.16
N LEU A 202 0.58 12.99 -9.00
CA LEU A 202 -0.49 14.00 -8.92
C LEU A 202 -1.18 13.99 -7.55
N ALA A 203 -1.46 12.81 -7.00
CA ALA A 203 -2.09 12.66 -5.68
C ALA A 203 -1.28 13.27 -4.52
N ASN A 204 0.04 13.32 -4.68
CA ASN A 204 0.92 13.92 -3.70
C ASN A 204 1.01 15.43 -3.93
N VAL A 205 1.26 15.87 -5.17
CA VAL A 205 1.47 17.28 -5.53
C VAL A 205 0.26 18.16 -5.27
N VAL A 206 -0.94 17.70 -5.64
CA VAL A 206 -2.17 18.50 -5.58
C VAL A 206 -2.47 18.96 -4.14
N MET A 207 -2.04 18.18 -3.15
CA MET A 207 -2.28 18.46 -1.73
C MET A 207 -1.10 19.12 -1.01
N PHE A 208 -0.08 19.60 -1.74
CA PHE A 208 1.12 20.17 -1.14
C PHE A 208 0.83 21.32 -0.15
N SER A 209 -0.05 22.27 -0.48
CA SER A 209 -0.35 23.39 0.42
C SER A 209 -1.05 22.96 1.70
N LEU A 210 -1.86 21.90 1.65
CA LEU A 210 -2.41 21.29 2.86
C LEU A 210 -1.28 20.75 3.74
N ASP A 211 -0.37 19.98 3.14
CA ASP A 211 0.74 19.39 3.88
C ASP A 211 1.60 20.47 4.53
N GLU A 212 1.92 21.51 3.79
CA GLU A 212 2.72 22.63 4.27
C GLU A 212 2.05 23.37 5.44
N ARG A 213 0.74 23.63 5.34
CA ARG A 213 -0.01 24.33 6.41
C ARG A 213 -0.12 23.49 7.67
N LEU A 214 -0.39 22.19 7.53
CA LEU A 214 -0.54 21.29 8.67
C LEU A 214 0.80 20.98 9.36
N SER A 215 1.89 20.90 8.61
CA SER A 215 3.23 20.70 9.18
C SER A 215 3.78 21.89 9.97
N LYS A 216 3.12 23.06 9.92
CA LYS A 216 3.50 24.25 10.71
C LYS A 216 2.83 24.31 12.09
N LEU A 217 1.90 23.41 12.38
CA LEU A 217 1.17 23.37 13.65
C LEU A 217 1.97 22.66 14.75
N ASP A 218 1.60 22.89 16.01
CA ASP A 218 2.12 22.10 17.12
C ASP A 218 1.49 20.70 17.12
N GLY A 219 2.22 19.76 16.50
CA GLY A 219 1.82 18.37 16.37
C GLY A 219 2.67 17.63 15.36
N GLU A 220 2.37 16.34 15.17
CA GLU A 220 2.91 15.51 14.11
C GLU A 220 1.82 15.32 13.06
N TYR A 221 2.12 15.77 11.83
CA TYR A 221 1.25 15.57 10.68
C TYR A 221 1.90 14.58 9.71
N VAL A 222 1.13 13.58 9.30
CA VAL A 222 1.53 12.64 8.25
C VAL A 222 0.39 12.42 7.28
N ARG A 223 0.70 12.48 5.98
CA ARG A 223 -0.18 12.06 4.90
C ARG A 223 0.40 10.88 4.13
N TYR A 224 -0.45 9.92 3.82
CA TYR A 224 -0.14 8.78 2.96
C TYR A 224 -1.23 8.67 1.90
N SER A 225 -1.02 9.35 0.77
CA SER A 225 -1.97 9.46 -0.33
C SER A 225 -3.28 10.09 0.15
N ASP A 226 -4.35 9.28 0.24
CA ASP A 226 -5.68 9.70 0.69
C ASP A 226 -5.86 9.63 2.21
N ASP A 227 -5.02 8.89 2.95
CA ASP A 227 -5.04 8.83 4.42
C ASP A 227 -4.22 9.99 5.02
N ALA A 228 -4.79 10.73 5.96
CA ALA A 228 -4.11 11.79 6.72
C ALA A 228 -4.28 11.56 8.22
N LEU A 229 -3.26 11.94 8.98
CA LEU A 229 -3.20 11.82 10.42
C LEU A 229 -2.57 13.06 11.02
N PHE A 230 -3.18 13.57 12.09
CA PHE A 230 -2.60 14.61 12.92
C PHE A 230 -2.64 14.19 14.39
N VAL A 231 -1.52 14.29 15.08
CA VAL A 231 -1.40 14.04 16.53
C VAL A 231 -0.74 15.24 17.20
N GLY A 232 -1.45 15.93 18.09
CA GLY A 232 -0.93 17.09 18.78
C GLY A 232 -2.00 18.02 19.33
N PRO A 233 -1.60 19.02 20.13
CA PRO A 233 -2.54 19.98 20.74
C PRO A 233 -3.34 20.78 19.71
N ASP A 234 -2.78 21.08 18.54
CA ASP A 234 -3.43 21.87 17.50
C ASP A 234 -4.43 21.07 16.64
N TYR A 235 -4.88 19.90 17.09
CA TYR A 235 -5.73 19.01 16.26
C TYR A 235 -7.03 19.67 15.77
N MET A 236 -7.62 20.58 16.56
CA MET A 236 -8.81 21.34 16.14
C MET A 236 -8.48 22.28 14.99
N ARG A 237 -7.41 23.07 15.13
CA ARG A 237 -6.93 23.98 14.08
C ARG A 237 -6.50 23.22 12.82
N ALA A 238 -5.89 22.05 13.00
CA ALA A 238 -5.55 21.15 11.91
C ALA A 238 -6.78 20.70 11.13
N MET A 239 -7.90 20.39 11.80
CA MET A 239 -9.14 19.99 11.14
C MET A 239 -9.80 21.15 10.39
N GLU A 240 -9.73 22.38 10.92
CA GLU A 240 -10.18 23.59 10.22
C GLU A 240 -9.40 23.79 8.92
N ILE A 241 -8.06 23.74 8.99
CA ILE A 241 -7.19 23.86 7.81
C ILE A 241 -7.48 22.75 6.80
N MET A 242 -7.67 21.51 7.25
CA MET A 242 -8.03 20.40 6.36
C MET A 242 -9.34 20.67 5.62
N SER A 243 -10.34 21.21 6.34
CA SER A 243 -11.65 21.53 5.76
C SER A 243 -11.55 22.67 4.74
N GLU A 244 -10.79 23.72 5.04
CA GLU A 244 -10.53 24.85 4.13
C GLU A 244 -9.83 24.38 2.84
N GLU A 245 -8.74 23.63 2.95
CA GLU A 245 -7.94 23.19 1.79
C GLU A 245 -8.68 22.23 0.87
N VAL A 246 -9.52 21.37 1.45
CA VAL A 246 -10.39 20.45 0.70
C VAL A 246 -11.49 21.23 -0.01
N ALA A 247 -12.09 22.23 0.63
CA ALA A 247 -13.10 23.10 0.01
C ALA A 247 -12.50 23.95 -1.13
N MET A 248 -11.30 24.52 -0.95
CA MET A 248 -10.57 25.26 -2.01
C MET A 248 -10.31 24.40 -3.26
N ARG A 249 -10.31 23.08 -3.09
CA ARG A 249 -10.11 22.10 -4.17
C ARG A 249 -11.41 21.55 -4.76
N GLU A 250 -12.55 22.09 -4.36
CA GLU A 250 -13.87 21.59 -4.77
C GLU A 250 -14.08 20.11 -4.37
N MET A 251 -13.38 19.69 -3.31
CA MET A 251 -13.44 18.36 -2.74
C MET A 251 -14.25 18.38 -1.44
N THR A 252 -14.61 17.20 -0.92
CA THR A 252 -15.39 17.09 0.32
C THR A 252 -14.74 16.14 1.31
N LEU A 253 -14.75 16.54 2.59
CA LEU A 253 -14.49 15.63 3.70
C LEU A 253 -15.76 14.85 4.01
N ASN A 254 -15.60 13.58 4.38
CA ASN A 254 -16.72 12.79 4.89
C ASN A 254 -16.61 12.71 6.41
N PRO A 255 -17.54 13.35 7.16
CA PRO A 255 -17.49 13.35 8.62
C PRO A 255 -17.47 11.96 9.24
N LYS A 256 -18.06 10.95 8.57
CA LYS A 256 -18.07 9.55 9.06
C LYS A 256 -16.69 8.89 9.02
N LYS A 257 -15.73 9.49 8.32
CA LYS A 257 -14.38 8.98 8.15
C LYS A 257 -13.34 9.70 9.00
N ILE A 258 -13.76 10.77 9.69
CA ILE A 258 -12.94 11.41 10.70
C ILE A 258 -13.05 10.57 11.99
N GLU A 259 -11.92 10.06 12.43
CA GLU A 259 -11.77 9.31 13.68
C GLU A 259 -10.91 10.14 14.63
N TYR A 260 -11.53 10.71 15.67
CA TYR A 260 -10.78 11.34 16.76
C TYR A 260 -10.08 10.27 17.59
N LEU A 261 -8.83 10.55 17.94
CA LEU A 261 -7.94 9.62 18.60
C LEU A 261 -7.92 9.87 20.09
N THR A 262 -7.85 8.80 20.88
CA THR A 262 -7.72 8.85 22.35
C THR A 262 -6.62 7.88 22.79
N HIS A 263 -6.17 8.00 24.03
CA HIS A 263 -5.16 7.06 24.59
C HIS A 263 -5.71 5.65 24.86
N THR A 264 -7.03 5.48 24.93
CA THR A 264 -7.68 4.27 25.45
C THR A 264 -8.24 3.36 24.36
N ARG A 265 -8.13 3.76 23.08
CA ARG A 265 -8.73 3.06 21.96
C ARG A 265 -7.72 2.83 20.85
N TRP A 266 -7.71 1.60 20.35
CA TRP A 266 -6.93 1.21 19.18
C TRP A 266 -7.54 1.80 17.91
N PHE A 267 -6.72 2.51 17.12
CA PHE A 267 -7.10 3.00 15.79
C PHE A 267 -6.20 2.40 14.70
N LYS A 268 -6.72 2.34 13.47
CA LYS A 268 -6.03 1.75 12.31
C LYS A 268 -5.29 2.83 11.51
N PHE A 269 -4.00 2.64 11.27
CA PHE A 269 -3.21 3.46 10.35
C PHE A 269 -2.16 2.62 9.61
N LEU A 270 -2.04 2.80 8.29
CA LEU A 270 -1.07 2.12 7.40
C LEU A 270 -0.97 0.58 7.59
N GLY A 271 -2.11 -0.05 7.83
CA GLY A 271 -2.21 -1.50 8.03
C GLY A 271 -1.90 -1.97 9.46
N PHE A 272 -1.49 -1.10 10.35
CA PHE A 272 -1.27 -1.39 11.77
C PHE A 272 -2.40 -0.83 12.63
N SER A 273 -2.43 -1.26 13.88
CA SER A 273 -3.28 -0.72 14.93
C SER A 273 -2.39 -0.09 15.99
N ILE A 274 -2.71 1.10 16.48
CA ILE A 274 -1.88 1.86 17.42
C ILE A 274 -2.74 2.24 18.64
N MET A 275 -2.16 2.11 19.84
CA MET A 275 -2.72 2.62 21.10
C MET A 275 -1.56 2.94 22.05
N GLY A 276 -1.26 4.22 22.25
CA GLY A 276 -0.08 4.63 23.01
C GLY A 276 1.21 4.06 22.41
N ALA A 277 2.05 3.48 23.27
CA ALA A 277 3.28 2.79 22.88
C ALA A 277 3.02 1.43 22.20
N SER A 278 1.77 0.94 22.20
CA SER A 278 1.43 -0.39 21.72
C SER A 278 1.06 -0.37 20.24
N ILE A 279 1.68 -1.24 19.45
CA ILE A 279 1.46 -1.40 18.01
C ILE A 279 1.14 -2.87 17.73
N SER A 280 0.04 -3.11 17.02
CA SER A 280 -0.43 -4.43 16.60
C SER A 280 -0.92 -4.42 15.15
N LEU A 281 -1.52 -5.51 14.68
CA LEU A 281 -2.10 -5.58 13.34
C LEU A 281 -3.46 -4.90 13.30
N SER A 282 -3.74 -4.18 12.20
CA SER A 282 -5.10 -3.70 11.95
C SER A 282 -6.09 -4.85 11.74
N SER A 283 -7.37 -4.58 11.99
CA SER A 283 -8.49 -5.51 11.72
C SER A 283 -8.44 -6.12 10.32
N THR A 284 -8.13 -5.34 9.29
CA THR A 284 -7.97 -5.81 7.90
C THR A 284 -6.80 -6.80 7.77
N ARG A 285 -5.63 -6.48 8.32
CA ARG A 285 -4.46 -7.37 8.23
C ARG A 285 -4.66 -8.66 9.03
N ILE A 286 -5.39 -8.63 10.14
CA ILE A 286 -5.79 -9.83 10.90
C ILE A 286 -6.67 -10.74 10.03
N LYS A 287 -7.71 -10.19 9.39
CA LYS A 287 -8.59 -10.94 8.47
C LYS A 287 -7.82 -11.54 7.30
N SER A 288 -6.95 -10.75 6.67
CA SER A 288 -6.09 -11.21 5.57
C SER A 288 -5.14 -12.33 6.03
N PHE A 289 -4.45 -12.14 7.16
CA PHE A 289 -3.59 -13.17 7.74
C PHE A 289 -4.35 -14.48 8.02
N GLN A 290 -5.54 -14.39 8.62
CA GLN A 290 -6.39 -15.56 8.84
C GLN A 290 -6.71 -16.27 7.52
N LYS A 291 -7.19 -15.52 6.51
CA LYS A 291 -7.55 -16.06 5.19
C LYS A 291 -6.36 -16.76 4.52
N GLU A 292 -5.19 -16.13 4.52
CA GLU A 292 -3.98 -16.67 3.88
C GLU A 292 -3.50 -17.96 4.57
N ILE A 293 -3.54 -18.02 5.90
CA ILE A 293 -3.19 -19.23 6.65
C ILE A 293 -4.21 -20.34 6.43
N GLU A 294 -5.51 -20.04 6.50
CA GLU A 294 -6.55 -21.05 6.29
C GLU A 294 -6.51 -21.62 4.87
N ALA A 295 -6.30 -20.78 3.86
CA ALA A 295 -6.17 -21.19 2.46
C ALA A 295 -5.02 -22.19 2.22
N ARG A 296 -3.93 -22.05 2.98
CA ARG A 296 -2.73 -22.89 2.91
C ARG A 296 -2.76 -24.11 3.85
N THR A 297 -3.84 -24.26 4.60
CA THR A 297 -3.98 -25.31 5.61
C THR A 297 -5.36 -25.94 5.54
N ILE A 298 -6.29 -25.49 6.37
CA ILE A 298 -7.57 -26.15 6.65
C ILE A 298 -8.61 -26.03 5.53
N ARG A 299 -8.41 -25.13 4.56
CA ARG A 299 -9.26 -24.99 3.36
C ARG A 299 -8.68 -25.71 2.14
N ALA A 300 -7.42 -26.13 2.19
CA ALA A 300 -6.80 -26.91 1.13
C ALA A 300 -7.18 -28.39 1.28
N LYS A 301 -7.81 -28.97 0.26
CA LYS A 301 -8.21 -30.38 0.26
C LYS A 301 -6.99 -31.28 0.05
N ASN A 302 -6.95 -32.42 0.74
CA ASN A 302 -5.94 -33.49 0.58
C ASN A 302 -4.48 -33.00 0.72
N LEU A 303 -4.24 -32.02 1.58
CA LEU A 303 -2.91 -31.46 1.79
C LEU A 303 -2.14 -32.27 2.83
N SER A 304 -0.97 -32.79 2.48
CA SER A 304 -0.04 -33.39 3.45
C SER A 304 0.53 -32.31 4.38
N PHE A 305 0.87 -32.69 5.62
CA PHE A 305 1.48 -31.78 6.59
C PHE A 305 2.72 -31.04 6.06
N ASN A 306 3.65 -31.74 5.40
CA ASN A 306 4.86 -31.13 4.83
C ASN A 306 4.54 -30.04 3.80
N LYS A 307 3.61 -30.32 2.87
CA LYS A 307 3.13 -29.32 1.90
C LYS A 307 2.47 -28.11 2.59
N ALA A 308 1.67 -28.33 3.64
CA ALA A 308 1.04 -27.26 4.39
C ALA A 308 2.06 -26.36 5.09
N ILE A 309 3.07 -26.96 5.74
CA ILE A 309 4.17 -26.23 6.36
C ILE A 309 4.94 -25.40 5.33
N ASN A 310 5.27 -25.99 4.18
CA ASN A 310 6.03 -25.27 3.15
C ASN A 310 5.24 -24.08 2.60
N GLN A 311 3.93 -24.24 2.37
CA GLN A 311 3.07 -23.14 1.93
C GLN A 311 2.97 -22.03 3.00
N VAL A 312 2.81 -22.40 4.27
CA VAL A 312 2.78 -21.44 5.39
C VAL A 312 4.11 -20.70 5.52
N ASN A 313 5.24 -21.41 5.49
CA ASN A 313 6.58 -20.81 5.55
C ASN A 313 6.86 -19.91 4.34
N ASN A 314 6.36 -20.26 3.15
CA ASN A 314 6.45 -19.42 1.95
C ASN A 314 5.78 -18.07 2.16
N TYR A 315 4.58 -18.07 2.74
CA TYR A 315 3.87 -16.83 3.06
C TYR A 315 4.52 -16.06 4.21
N LEU A 316 4.82 -16.73 5.32
CA LEU A 316 5.29 -16.08 6.53
C LEU A 316 6.73 -15.58 6.40
N TYR A 317 7.64 -16.40 5.89
CA TYR A 317 9.07 -16.23 6.09
C TYR A 317 9.87 -16.02 4.81
N PHE A 318 9.58 -16.77 3.74
CA PHE A 318 10.35 -16.71 2.50
C PHE A 318 9.96 -15.52 1.62
N GLY A 319 8.65 -15.28 1.43
CA GLY A 319 8.14 -14.18 0.61
C GLY A 319 8.75 -14.16 -0.79
N ASN A 320 9.24 -12.99 -1.24
CA ASN A 320 9.91 -12.83 -2.54
C ASN A 320 11.45 -12.91 -2.46
N GLY A 321 12.00 -13.41 -1.34
CA GLY A 321 13.45 -13.50 -1.10
C GLY A 321 14.05 -12.28 -0.39
N GLU A 322 13.40 -11.12 -0.47
CA GLU A 322 13.82 -9.90 0.24
C GLU A 322 12.81 -9.49 1.32
N TYR A 323 11.52 -9.55 0.99
CA TYR A 323 10.41 -9.18 1.83
C TYR A 323 9.46 -10.36 2.00
N SER A 324 9.03 -10.59 3.24
CA SER A 324 8.02 -11.57 3.62
C SER A 324 7.02 -10.94 4.58
N TRP A 325 5.95 -11.65 4.93
CA TRP A 325 5.04 -11.18 5.96
C TRP A 325 5.80 -10.88 7.27
N ALA A 326 6.72 -11.76 7.68
CA ALA A 326 7.47 -11.61 8.92
C ALA A 326 8.38 -10.38 8.90
N THR A 327 9.15 -10.15 7.84
CA THR A 327 10.08 -9.01 7.78
C THR A 327 9.36 -7.66 7.72
N GLN A 328 8.12 -7.63 7.20
CA GLN A 328 7.30 -6.41 7.14
C GLN A 328 6.49 -6.14 8.42
N VAL A 329 6.18 -7.17 9.21
CA VAL A 329 5.25 -7.07 10.36
C VAL A 329 5.96 -7.16 11.69
N LEU A 330 6.78 -8.20 11.90
CA LEU A 330 7.33 -8.53 13.20
C LEU A 330 8.28 -7.46 13.77
N PRO A 331 9.02 -6.69 12.97
CA PRO A 331 9.80 -5.57 13.51
C PRO A 331 8.96 -4.39 14.00
N VAL A 332 7.68 -4.33 13.63
CA VAL A 332 6.79 -3.18 13.87
C VAL A 332 5.86 -3.44 15.05
N ILE A 333 5.19 -4.60 15.07
CA ILE A 333 4.28 -4.93 16.18
C ILE A 333 5.05 -5.27 17.45
N ASN A 334 4.59 -4.79 18.60
CA ASN A 334 5.29 -4.97 19.87
C ASN A 334 4.43 -5.62 20.97
N VAL A 335 3.12 -5.78 20.77
CA VAL A 335 2.24 -6.50 21.69
C VAL A 335 2.51 -8.01 21.65
N GLN A 336 3.21 -8.53 22.66
CA GLN A 336 3.62 -9.94 22.71
C GLN A 336 2.43 -10.91 22.77
N LYS A 337 1.35 -10.54 23.47
CA LYS A 337 0.11 -11.32 23.54
C LYS A 337 -0.50 -11.55 22.16
N ASP A 338 -0.57 -10.51 21.34
CA ASP A 338 -1.11 -10.56 19.98
C ASP A 338 -0.22 -11.44 19.06
N VAL A 339 1.11 -11.32 19.16
CA VAL A 339 2.07 -12.19 18.43
C VAL A 339 1.89 -13.66 18.82
N GLN A 340 1.67 -13.94 20.10
CA GLN A 340 1.40 -15.29 20.60
C GLN A 340 0.07 -15.83 20.07
N ILE A 341 -1.00 -15.03 20.08
CA ILE A 341 -2.31 -15.42 19.54
C ILE A 341 -2.20 -15.81 18.07
N LEU A 342 -1.51 -15.00 17.25
CA LEU A 342 -1.25 -15.30 15.84
C LEU A 342 -0.46 -16.61 15.69
N SER A 343 0.60 -16.80 16.49
CA SER A 343 1.41 -18.03 16.47
C SER A 343 0.60 -19.28 16.80
N VAL A 344 -0.27 -19.18 17.82
CA VAL A 344 -1.15 -20.27 18.25
C VAL A 344 -2.16 -20.60 17.16
N PHE A 345 -2.73 -19.59 16.50
CA PHE A 345 -3.66 -19.80 15.39
C PHE A 345 -3.03 -20.58 14.23
N VAL A 346 -1.81 -20.20 13.80
CA VAL A 346 -1.07 -20.93 12.77
C VAL A 346 -0.83 -22.39 13.18
N ALA A 347 -0.35 -22.60 14.41
CA ALA A 347 -0.06 -23.94 14.91
C ALA A 347 -1.33 -24.81 15.01
N ASP A 348 -2.47 -24.25 15.44
CA ASP A 348 -3.75 -24.97 15.49
C ASP A 348 -4.24 -25.36 14.08
N CYS A 349 -4.04 -24.49 13.08
CA CYS A 349 -4.36 -24.77 11.68
C CYS A 349 -3.49 -25.91 11.13
N LEU A 350 -2.19 -25.90 11.39
CA LEU A 350 -1.27 -26.97 10.97
C LEU A 350 -1.60 -28.32 11.65
N ARG A 351 -1.95 -28.31 12.94
CA ARG A 351 -2.42 -29.52 13.65
C ARG A 351 -3.73 -30.07 13.08
N ALA A 352 -4.61 -29.19 12.62
CA ALA A 352 -5.85 -29.59 11.97
C ALA A 352 -5.61 -30.30 10.63
N VAL A 353 -4.51 -29.99 9.92
CA VAL A 353 -4.10 -30.73 8.72
C VAL A 353 -3.71 -32.17 9.08
N ILE A 354 -2.93 -32.38 10.14
CA ILE A 354 -2.51 -33.72 10.60
C ILE A 354 -3.73 -34.59 10.96
N THR A 355 -4.70 -34.00 11.66
CA THR A 355 -5.83 -34.73 12.25
C THR A 355 -7.08 -34.77 11.36
N GLY A 356 -7.11 -34.02 10.25
CA GLY A 356 -8.29 -33.79 9.41
C GLY A 356 -9.40 -32.97 10.08
N LYS A 357 -9.18 -32.45 11.28
CA LYS A 357 -10.21 -31.83 12.13
C LYS A 357 -10.12 -30.30 12.06
N THR A 358 -10.74 -29.72 11.04
CA THR A 358 -10.55 -28.31 10.62
C THR A 358 -11.29 -27.22 11.42
N LYS A 359 -12.23 -27.54 12.32
CA LYS A 359 -12.96 -26.51 13.09
C LYS A 359 -12.13 -25.93 14.24
N VAL A 360 -11.19 -25.05 13.91
CA VAL A 360 -10.22 -24.46 14.85
C VAL A 360 -10.58 -23.06 15.36
N GLY A 361 -11.68 -22.45 14.90
CA GLY A 361 -12.05 -21.08 15.24
C GLY A 361 -11.16 -20.04 14.55
N GLY A 362 -11.55 -18.77 14.54
CA GLY A 362 -10.84 -17.70 13.82
C GLY A 362 -10.05 -16.73 14.72
N LEU A 363 -9.75 -15.57 14.15
CA LEU A 363 -9.17 -14.40 14.79
C LEU A 363 -10.20 -13.25 14.77
N GLY A 364 -10.23 -12.47 15.85
CA GLY A 364 -11.07 -11.28 16.00
C GLY A 364 -10.24 -10.03 16.31
N TYR A 365 -10.86 -8.86 16.17
CA TYR A 365 -10.28 -7.56 16.51
C TYR A 365 -11.15 -6.86 17.57
N VAL A 366 -10.54 -6.32 18.62
CA VAL A 366 -11.22 -5.59 19.69
C VAL A 366 -10.49 -4.28 19.99
N ALA A 367 -11.16 -3.16 19.70
CA ALA A 367 -10.57 -1.83 19.75
C ALA A 367 -10.38 -1.26 21.16
N ASN A 368 -11.08 -1.80 22.17
CA ASN A 368 -11.09 -1.25 23.54
C ASN A 368 -10.32 -2.13 24.53
N ASN A 369 -9.56 -3.12 24.06
CA ASN A 369 -8.83 -4.03 24.94
C ASN A 369 -7.43 -3.47 25.24
N PRO A 370 -7.08 -3.19 26.52
CA PRO A 370 -5.80 -2.56 26.86
C PRO A 370 -4.58 -3.45 26.56
N ASP A 371 -4.73 -4.79 26.61
CA ASP A 371 -3.63 -5.75 26.53
C ASP A 371 -3.33 -6.26 25.10
N GLY A 372 -3.85 -5.59 24.07
CA GLY A 372 -3.76 -6.04 22.68
C GLY A 372 -5.11 -6.14 22.00
N CYS A 373 -5.11 -5.98 20.68
CA CYS A 373 -6.34 -5.87 19.92
C CYS A 373 -6.75 -7.19 19.23
N ILE A 374 -5.95 -8.25 19.29
CA ILE A 374 -6.27 -9.53 18.64
C ILE A 374 -6.93 -10.48 19.62
N GLN A 375 -8.05 -11.09 19.20
CA GLN A 375 -8.73 -12.14 19.96
C GLN A 375 -8.74 -13.46 19.21
N ARG A 376 -8.79 -14.56 19.97
CA ARG A 376 -8.84 -15.92 19.43
C ARG A 376 -10.23 -16.52 19.62
N GLY A 377 -10.88 -16.90 18.52
CA GLY A 377 -12.15 -17.61 18.57
C GLY A 377 -12.00 -19.05 19.08
N ILE A 378 -13.00 -19.55 19.81
CA ILE A 378 -13.01 -20.91 20.35
C ILE A 378 -13.27 -21.91 19.21
N GLY A 379 -12.35 -22.85 19.01
CA GLY A 379 -12.51 -23.93 18.03
C GLY A 379 -12.85 -25.25 18.68
N ARG A 380 -13.99 -25.86 18.30
CA ARG A 380 -14.48 -27.12 18.88
C ARG A 380 -13.46 -28.26 18.79
N ASN A 381 -12.58 -28.25 17.78
CA ASN A 381 -11.61 -29.31 17.55
C ASN A 381 -10.23 -29.03 18.17
N VAL A 382 -9.95 -27.82 18.68
CA VAL A 382 -8.60 -27.39 19.07
C VAL A 382 -8.01 -28.30 20.14
N LYS A 383 -8.77 -28.58 21.21
CA LYS A 383 -8.32 -29.47 22.31
C LYS A 383 -7.98 -30.87 21.80
N ALA A 384 -8.87 -31.46 21.00
CA ALA A 384 -8.66 -32.79 20.45
C ALA A 384 -7.45 -32.85 19.50
N ASN A 385 -7.23 -31.80 18.69
CA ASN A 385 -6.10 -31.75 17.78
C ASN A 385 -4.78 -31.70 18.56
N ARG A 386 -4.69 -30.84 19.58
CA ARG A 386 -3.49 -30.70 20.42
C ARG A 386 -3.13 -31.98 21.17
N ILE A 387 -4.13 -32.76 21.60
CA ILE A 387 -3.89 -34.06 22.26
C ILE A 387 -3.32 -35.10 21.28
N LYS A 388 -3.73 -35.03 20.01
CA LYS A 388 -3.37 -36.01 18.97
C LYS A 388 -2.13 -35.66 18.15
N THR A 389 -1.43 -34.58 18.50
CA THR A 389 -0.27 -34.08 17.76
C THR A 389 0.82 -33.67 18.72
N ASP A 390 2.06 -33.68 18.26
CA ASP A 390 3.19 -33.21 19.05
C ASP A 390 3.06 -31.74 19.47
N LYS A 391 3.70 -31.43 20.61
CA LYS A 391 3.78 -30.06 21.12
C LYS A 391 4.57 -29.17 20.16
N THR A 392 5.63 -29.70 19.57
CA THR A 392 6.44 -29.05 18.53
C THR A 392 5.95 -29.48 17.15
N LEU A 393 6.05 -28.59 16.17
CA LEU A 393 5.73 -28.88 14.78
C LEU A 393 7.04 -28.83 13.98
N PRO A 394 7.62 -29.97 13.59
CA PRO A 394 8.87 -30.00 12.84
C PRO A 394 8.79 -29.14 11.58
N GLY A 395 9.80 -28.30 11.34
CA GLY A 395 9.83 -27.40 10.18
C GLY A 395 8.99 -26.12 10.33
N TYR A 396 8.54 -25.77 11.53
CA TYR A 396 7.85 -24.51 11.81
C TYR A 396 8.44 -23.81 13.04
N TYR A 397 8.88 -22.56 12.86
CA TYR A 397 9.23 -21.66 13.96
C TYR A 397 8.02 -20.79 14.34
N THR A 398 7.84 -20.47 15.61
CA THR A 398 6.75 -19.56 16.02
C THR A 398 7.04 -18.13 15.58
N LEU A 399 6.01 -17.29 15.47
CA LEU A 399 6.22 -15.88 15.13
C LEU A 399 7.04 -15.16 16.20
N GLY A 400 6.88 -15.51 17.47
CA GLY A 400 7.71 -14.97 18.55
C GLY A 400 9.19 -15.34 18.41
N CYS A 401 9.51 -16.59 18.03
CA CYS A 401 10.88 -17.01 17.74
C CYS A 401 11.49 -16.19 16.59
N MET A 402 10.75 -16.03 15.49
CA MET A 402 11.22 -15.26 14.33
C MET A 402 11.30 -13.75 14.61
N GLN A 403 10.41 -13.22 15.47
CA GLN A 403 10.47 -11.83 15.94
C GLN A 403 11.73 -11.58 16.78
N ASN A 404 12.05 -12.49 17.71
CA ASN A 404 13.28 -12.39 18.49
C ASN A 404 14.52 -12.46 17.60
N ALA A 405 14.53 -13.37 16.63
CA ALA A 405 15.61 -13.44 15.65
C ALA A 405 15.81 -12.11 14.90
N LEU A 406 14.72 -11.49 14.42
CA LEU A 406 14.75 -10.18 13.75
C LEU A 406 15.22 -9.04 14.66
N ARG A 407 14.90 -9.10 15.95
CA ARG A 407 15.40 -8.13 16.95
C ARG A 407 16.87 -8.31 17.25
N THR A 408 17.39 -9.55 17.18
CA THR A 408 18.82 -9.83 17.34
C THR A 408 19.61 -9.37 16.13
N SER A 409 19.31 -9.89 14.93
CA SER A 409 19.87 -9.40 13.67
C SER A 409 19.16 -9.98 12.45
N LYS A 410 19.32 -9.34 11.29
CA LYS A 410 18.78 -9.84 10.01
C LYS A 410 19.41 -11.19 9.64
N GLU A 411 20.67 -11.39 10.01
CA GLU A 411 21.49 -12.57 9.74
C GLU A 411 20.97 -13.77 10.55
N VAL A 412 20.67 -13.59 11.83
CA VAL A 412 20.06 -14.65 12.66
C VAL A 412 18.72 -15.10 12.09
N TYR A 413 17.87 -14.14 11.70
CA TYR A 413 16.61 -14.46 11.01
C TYR A 413 16.84 -15.25 9.71
N LYS A 414 17.76 -14.78 8.85
CA LYS A 414 18.08 -15.47 7.58
C LYS A 414 18.57 -16.89 7.81
N THR A 415 19.41 -17.12 8.82
CA THR A 415 19.88 -18.46 9.18
C THR A 415 18.73 -19.38 9.59
N LEU A 416 17.79 -18.91 10.42
CA LEU A 416 16.61 -19.70 10.77
C LEU A 416 15.74 -20.01 9.55
N VAL A 417 15.54 -19.02 8.67
CA VAL A 417 14.78 -19.22 7.42
C VAL A 417 15.47 -20.23 6.50
N ALA A 418 16.80 -20.18 6.37
CA ALA A 418 17.56 -21.12 5.54
C ALA A 418 17.46 -22.58 6.05
N ASN A 419 17.30 -22.76 7.37
CA ASN A 419 17.10 -24.08 7.99
C ASN A 419 15.68 -24.64 7.80
N LEU A 420 14.73 -23.85 7.31
CA LEU A 420 13.40 -24.35 6.95
C LEU A 420 13.49 -25.09 5.61
N ASN A 421 13.08 -26.37 5.61
CA ASN A 421 13.15 -27.23 4.42
C ASN A 421 12.39 -26.64 3.22
N ARG A 422 13.08 -26.50 2.09
CA ARG A 422 12.52 -26.13 0.76
C ARG A 422 12.07 -27.33 -0.09
N LYS A 423 11.87 -28.50 0.52
CA LYS A 423 11.59 -29.74 -0.24
C LYS A 423 10.21 -29.75 -0.88
#